data_AF-A0A955ZLK4-F1
#
_entry.id   AF-A0A955ZLK4-F1
#
_cell.length_a   1.000
_cell.length_b   1.000
_cell.length_c   1.000
_cell.angle_alpha   90.00
_cell.angle_beta   90.00
_cell.angle_gamma   90.00
#
_symmetry.space_group_name_H-M   'P 1'
#
loop_
_entity.id
_entity.type
_entity.pdbx_description
1 polymer ?
#
loop_
_entity_poly.entity_id
_entity_poly.type
_entity_poly.pdbx_seq_one_letter_code
_entity_poly.pdbx_strand_id
1 'polypeptide(L)'
;MRSITWISLAGIVAFGCGGVAGPEAPPHAPAPGTAPAAPTPTSEHADPRAPHKLGELCGGYAGFMCMEGLECVDDPSDGCDPKRGGRDCAGVCQEPEAGPPAMPAGEACGKVTCPAGQVCCNASCGMCTPPGGVCTQQFCES
;
A
#
# COMPACT_ATOMS: atom_id res chain seq x y z
N MET A 1 -28.42 -57.19 56.57
CA MET A 1 -27.86 -57.78 55.33
C MET A 1 -28.64 -57.20 54.16
N ARG A 2 -27.91 -56.69 53.15
CA ARG A 2 -28.37 -56.10 51.89
C ARG A 2 -29.07 -54.74 52.00
N SER A 3 -28.82 -53.77 51.15
CA SER A 3 -27.70 -53.46 50.26
C SER A 3 -27.94 -52.02 49.84
N ILE A 4 -26.91 -51.21 49.99
CA ILE A 4 -26.83 -49.86 49.42
C ILE A 4 -26.68 -50.04 47.91
N THR A 5 -27.59 -49.49 47.11
CA THR A 5 -27.28 -49.18 45.71
C THR A 5 -27.84 -47.81 45.34
N TRP A 6 -26.89 -46.92 45.07
CA TRP A 6 -27.00 -45.54 44.67
C TRP A 6 -27.27 -45.39 43.17
N ILE A 7 -27.83 -44.23 42.85
CA ILE A 7 -27.65 -43.43 41.62
C ILE A 7 -28.16 -44.04 40.31
N SER A 8 -29.24 -43.41 39.84
CA SER A 8 -29.66 -43.32 38.44
C SER A 8 -28.49 -42.92 37.54
N LEU A 9 -28.07 -43.86 36.70
CA LEU A 9 -27.16 -43.63 35.59
C LEU A 9 -27.95 -43.56 34.29
N ALA A 10 -27.68 -42.48 33.54
CA ALA A 10 -27.64 -42.36 32.08
C ALA A 10 -28.88 -42.86 31.29
N GLY A 11 -29.57 -42.03 30.50
CA GLY A 11 -29.00 -41.01 29.63
C GLY A 11 -28.58 -41.64 28.30
N ILE A 12 -29.29 -41.22 27.25
CA ILE A 12 -28.94 -41.25 25.82
C ILE A 12 -29.41 -42.50 25.07
N VAL A 13 -30.56 -42.32 24.41
CA VAL A 13 -31.06 -43.15 23.30
C VAL A 13 -30.05 -43.06 22.15
N ALA A 14 -29.42 -44.19 21.84
CA ALA A 14 -28.64 -44.38 20.63
C ALA A 14 -29.60 -44.53 19.43
N PHE A 15 -29.79 -43.46 18.67
CA PHE A 15 -30.42 -43.54 17.35
C PHE A 15 -29.36 -43.81 16.29
N GLY A 16 -29.30 -45.09 15.88
CA GLY A 16 -29.34 -45.50 14.48
C GLY A 16 -28.20 -45.04 13.58
N CYS A 17 -27.25 -45.95 13.36
CA CYS A 17 -26.42 -46.02 12.16
C CYS A 17 -27.33 -46.18 10.93
N GLY A 18 -27.29 -45.24 9.98
CA GLY A 18 -28.17 -45.29 8.81
C GLY A 18 -27.89 -44.18 7.79
N GLY A 19 -26.70 -44.20 7.20
CA GLY A 19 -26.35 -43.34 6.06
C GLY A 19 -25.70 -44.18 4.96
N VAL A 20 -26.52 -44.59 4.00
CA VAL A 20 -26.15 -45.33 2.79
C VAL A 20 -25.16 -44.52 1.94
N ALA A 21 -24.05 -45.16 1.58
CA ALA A 21 -23.10 -44.66 0.59
C ALA A 21 -23.77 -44.58 -0.78
N GLY A 22 -23.86 -43.36 -1.34
CA GLY A 22 -24.19 -43.13 -2.76
C GLY A 22 -22.91 -43.19 -3.63
N PRO A 23 -23.02 -43.60 -4.90
CA PRO A 23 -21.87 -43.77 -5.78
C PRO A 23 -21.25 -42.43 -6.21
N GLU A 24 -19.93 -42.49 -6.33
CA GLU A 24 -19.01 -41.43 -6.72
C GLU A 24 -19.42 -40.76 -8.04
N ALA A 25 -19.62 -39.44 -8.00
CA ALA A 25 -19.70 -38.60 -9.19
C ALA A 25 -18.28 -38.14 -9.59
N PRO A 26 -17.96 -38.03 -10.88
CA PRO A 26 -16.62 -37.71 -11.37
C PRO A 26 -16.17 -36.30 -10.96
N PRO A 27 -14.86 -36.03 -10.84
CA PRO A 27 -14.35 -34.70 -10.55
C PRO A 27 -14.68 -33.76 -11.72
N HIS A 28 -15.65 -32.88 -11.51
CA HIS A 28 -15.83 -31.71 -12.34
C HIS A 28 -14.61 -30.80 -12.15
N ALA A 29 -13.85 -30.62 -13.22
CA ALA A 29 -12.83 -29.59 -13.31
C ALA A 29 -13.46 -28.21 -12.97
N PRO A 30 -12.78 -27.35 -12.18
CA PRO A 30 -13.32 -26.04 -11.87
C PRO A 30 -13.40 -25.18 -13.13
N ALA A 31 -14.58 -24.57 -13.35
CA ALA A 31 -14.75 -23.54 -14.36
C ALA A 31 -13.83 -22.34 -14.07
N PRO A 32 -13.27 -21.66 -15.08
CA PRO A 32 -12.55 -20.42 -14.86
C PRO A 32 -13.55 -19.30 -14.51
N GLY A 33 -13.37 -18.71 -13.34
CA GLY A 33 -13.90 -17.38 -13.03
C GLY A 33 -15.27 -17.36 -12.36
N THR A 34 -15.28 -17.39 -11.04
CA THR A 34 -15.83 -16.30 -10.21
C THR A 34 -15.19 -16.43 -8.83
N ALA A 35 -14.30 -15.50 -8.48
CA ALA A 35 -13.78 -15.43 -7.12
C ALA A 35 -14.94 -15.13 -6.15
N PRO A 36 -15.02 -15.75 -4.96
CA PRO A 36 -16.01 -15.35 -3.97
C PRO A 36 -15.77 -13.89 -3.57
N ALA A 37 -16.86 -13.11 -3.47
CA ALA A 37 -16.79 -11.76 -2.93
C ALA A 37 -16.20 -11.85 -1.52
N ALA A 38 -15.09 -11.15 -1.30
CA ALA A 38 -14.42 -11.09 -0.01
C ALA A 38 -15.39 -10.54 1.06
N PRO A 39 -15.33 -11.04 2.31
CA PRO A 39 -16.13 -10.47 3.39
C PRO A 39 -15.68 -9.03 3.63
N THR A 40 -16.64 -8.10 3.66
CA THR A 40 -16.39 -6.72 4.08
C THR A 40 -15.94 -6.73 5.55
N PRO A 41 -14.78 -6.16 5.91
CA PRO A 41 -14.33 -6.13 7.29
C PRO A 41 -15.18 -5.13 8.08
N THR A 42 -16.03 -5.64 8.98
CA THR A 42 -16.55 -4.86 10.11
C THR A 42 -15.37 -4.42 10.98
N SER A 43 -15.34 -3.13 11.28
CA SER A 43 -14.23 -2.32 11.83
C SER A 43 -13.62 -2.75 13.19
N GLU A 44 -13.80 -3.98 13.67
CA GLU A 44 -13.43 -4.32 15.05
C GLU A 44 -12.27 -5.29 15.24
N HIS A 45 -11.73 -5.87 14.16
CA HIS A 45 -10.47 -6.62 14.25
C HIS A 45 -9.58 -6.27 13.07
N ALA A 46 -8.72 -5.26 13.26
CA ALA A 46 -7.61 -5.02 12.35
C ALA A 46 -6.74 -6.28 12.34
N ASP A 47 -6.60 -6.90 11.16
CA ASP A 47 -5.68 -8.00 10.97
C ASP A 47 -4.26 -7.50 11.35
N PRO A 48 -3.57 -8.13 12.31
CA PRO A 48 -2.29 -7.65 12.82
C PRO A 48 -1.14 -7.80 11.80
N ARG A 49 -1.45 -8.27 10.59
CA ARG A 49 -0.52 -8.40 9.45
C ARG A 49 -1.00 -7.59 8.24
N ALA A 50 -2.13 -6.89 8.33
CA ALA A 50 -2.57 -5.99 7.29
C ALA A 50 -1.64 -4.77 7.29
N PRO A 51 -1.17 -4.34 6.11
CA PRO A 51 -0.36 -3.16 6.04
C PRO A 51 -1.20 -1.91 6.37
N HIS A 52 -0.57 -0.93 7.02
CA HIS A 52 -1.24 0.25 7.57
C HIS A 52 -1.75 1.18 6.45
N LYS A 53 -2.98 1.68 6.58
CA LYS A 53 -3.61 2.54 5.57
C LYS A 53 -3.22 4.00 5.76
N LEU A 54 -3.67 4.83 4.81
CA LEU A 54 -3.49 6.28 4.83
C LEU A 54 -3.95 6.89 6.16
N GLY A 55 -3.08 7.63 6.83
CA GLY A 55 -3.31 8.27 8.12
C GLY A 55 -3.04 7.38 9.34
N GLU A 56 -2.68 6.11 9.16
CA GLU A 56 -2.32 5.20 10.27
C GLU A 56 -0.83 5.31 10.64
N LEU A 57 -0.51 4.91 11.88
CA LEU A 57 0.86 4.87 12.41
C LEU A 57 1.71 3.82 11.68
N CYS A 58 2.93 4.19 11.33
CA CYS A 58 3.92 3.32 10.69
C CYS A 58 5.29 3.50 11.33
N GLY A 59 6.27 2.67 10.96
CA GLY A 59 7.61 2.70 11.54
C GLY A 59 7.61 2.30 13.02
N GLY A 60 8.32 3.06 13.85
CA GLY A 60 8.48 2.74 15.26
C GLY A 60 9.43 1.56 15.50
N TYR A 61 9.60 1.19 16.78
CA TYR A 61 10.36 0.00 17.18
C TYR A 61 9.77 -1.31 16.60
N ALA A 62 8.47 -1.31 16.31
CA ALA A 62 7.77 -2.45 15.73
C ALA A 62 7.95 -2.58 14.20
N GLY A 63 8.45 -1.53 13.53
CA GLY A 63 8.70 -1.55 12.08
C GLY A 63 7.43 -1.71 11.24
N PHE A 64 6.34 -1.07 11.65
CA PHE A 64 5.05 -1.15 10.95
C PHE A 64 5.15 -0.59 9.53
N MET A 65 4.73 -1.35 8.53
CA MET A 65 4.79 -0.94 7.12
C MET A 65 3.45 -0.44 6.62
N CYS A 66 3.50 0.58 5.77
CA CYS A 66 2.32 1.09 5.08
C CYS A 66 1.85 0.16 3.97
N MET A 67 0.59 0.29 3.60
CA MET A 67 -0.01 -0.34 2.43
C MET A 67 0.71 0.08 1.16
N GLU A 68 0.65 -0.77 0.13
CA GLU A 68 1.28 -0.50 -1.15
C GLU A 68 0.86 0.88 -1.69
N GLY A 69 1.85 1.65 -2.12
CA GLY A 69 1.64 2.99 -2.64
C GLY A 69 1.65 4.10 -1.60
N LEU A 70 1.86 3.81 -0.31
CA LEU A 70 1.99 4.82 0.75
C LEU A 70 3.42 4.91 1.27
N GLU A 71 3.87 6.12 1.58
CA GLU A 71 5.17 6.39 2.21
C GLU A 71 4.99 6.60 3.72
N CYS A 72 5.84 5.98 4.52
CA CYS A 72 5.88 6.23 5.95
C CYS A 72 6.65 7.52 6.21
N VAL A 73 5.93 8.62 6.44
CA VAL A 73 6.51 9.96 6.62
C VAL A 73 6.57 10.29 8.10
N ASP A 74 7.73 10.76 8.55
CA ASP A 74 8.00 11.22 9.91
C ASP A 74 7.21 12.51 10.21
N ASP A 75 6.52 12.60 11.36
CA ASP A 75 5.74 13.79 11.72
C ASP A 75 6.69 14.89 12.25
N PRO A 76 6.86 16.01 11.53
CA PRO A 76 7.78 17.08 11.94
C PRO A 76 7.35 17.80 13.23
N SER A 77 6.17 17.50 13.76
CA SER A 77 5.61 18.08 14.99
C SER A 77 6.04 17.33 16.26
N ASP A 78 6.61 16.12 16.15
CA ASP A 78 6.85 15.23 17.29
C ASP A 78 8.30 15.24 17.82
N GLY A 79 9.18 16.01 17.17
CA GLY A 79 10.58 16.20 17.60
C GLY A 79 11.49 14.98 17.41
N CYS A 80 11.01 13.90 16.79
CA CYS A 80 11.80 12.69 16.50
C CYS A 80 12.56 12.88 15.18
N ASP A 81 13.83 13.33 15.21
CA ASP A 81 14.64 13.46 13.98
C ASP A 81 15.41 12.15 13.69
N PRO A 82 15.09 11.40 12.61
CA PRO A 82 15.77 10.15 12.28
C PRO A 82 17.27 10.31 11.99
N LYS A 83 17.74 11.52 11.66
CA LYS A 83 19.18 11.82 11.45
C LYS A 83 19.95 12.00 12.77
N ARG A 84 19.26 12.10 13.90
CA ARG A 84 19.85 12.32 15.23
C ARG A 84 19.65 11.17 16.21
N GLY A 85 19.14 10.02 15.75
CA GLY A 85 19.25 8.77 16.49
C GLY A 85 17.95 8.00 16.73
N GLY A 86 17.00 8.00 15.80
CA GLY A 86 15.82 7.13 15.88
C GLY A 86 15.70 6.23 14.65
N ARG A 87 16.12 4.97 14.75
CA ARG A 87 15.63 3.92 13.82
C ARG A 87 14.19 3.51 14.16
N ASP A 88 13.68 4.01 15.28
CA ASP A 88 12.43 3.62 15.93
C ASP A 88 11.40 4.77 15.99
N CYS A 89 11.53 5.83 15.17
CA CYS A 89 10.54 6.91 15.11
C CYS A 89 9.25 6.39 14.47
N ALA A 90 8.11 6.68 15.10
CA ALA A 90 6.79 6.37 14.55
C ALA A 90 6.40 7.47 13.56
N GLY A 91 6.05 7.09 12.33
CA GLY A 91 5.55 7.99 11.31
C GLY A 91 4.06 7.79 11.06
N VAL A 92 3.56 8.48 10.03
CA VAL A 92 2.19 8.32 9.52
C VAL A 92 2.25 7.90 8.06
N CYS A 93 1.45 6.90 7.69
CA CYS A 93 1.31 6.50 6.29
C CYS A 93 0.63 7.60 5.50
N GLN A 94 1.33 8.16 4.54
CA GLN A 94 0.81 9.21 3.67
C GLN A 94 0.87 8.76 2.22
N GLU A 95 -0.02 9.32 1.40
CA GLU A 95 0.17 9.25 -0.05
C GLU A 95 1.54 9.91 -0.30
N PRO A 96 2.47 9.25 -1.03
CA PRO A 96 3.68 9.92 -1.44
C PRO A 96 3.18 11.15 -2.19
N GLU A 97 3.42 12.34 -1.62
CA GLU A 97 3.13 13.57 -2.34
C GLU A 97 3.79 13.36 -3.70
N ALA A 98 2.97 13.26 -4.75
CA ALA A 98 3.49 13.10 -6.08
C ALA A 98 4.47 14.24 -6.22
N GLY A 99 5.77 13.91 -6.18
CA GLY A 99 6.80 14.92 -6.03
C GLY A 99 6.55 15.99 -7.08
N PRO A 100 6.90 17.26 -6.81
CA PRO A 100 6.62 18.37 -7.73
C PRO A 100 6.89 17.88 -9.16
N PRO A 101 5.89 17.98 -10.05
CA PRO A 101 5.80 17.19 -11.27
C PRO A 101 7.18 17.14 -11.89
N ALA A 102 7.74 15.92 -12.03
CA ALA A 102 9.13 15.72 -12.41
C ALA A 102 9.51 16.77 -13.45
N MET A 103 10.25 17.80 -13.00
CA MET A 103 10.51 18.94 -13.86
C MET A 103 11.15 18.37 -15.12
N PRO A 104 10.70 18.78 -16.32
CA PRO A 104 11.13 18.13 -17.53
C PRO A 104 12.65 18.05 -17.53
N ALA A 105 13.16 16.84 -17.75
CA ALA A 105 14.58 16.64 -18.01
C ALA A 105 14.99 17.68 -19.07
N GLY A 106 16.19 18.21 -18.92
CA GLY A 106 16.63 19.36 -19.69
C GLY A 106 16.21 19.32 -21.16
N GLU A 107 15.44 20.32 -21.60
CA GLU A 107 14.96 20.38 -22.98
C GLU A 107 16.10 20.77 -23.93
N ALA A 108 16.16 20.15 -25.10
CA ALA A 108 17.10 20.53 -26.15
C ALA A 108 16.80 21.94 -26.69
N CYS A 109 17.83 22.79 -26.76
CA CYS A 109 17.74 24.16 -27.25
C CYS A 109 18.92 24.45 -28.17
N GLY A 110 18.74 24.23 -29.48
CA GLY A 110 19.82 24.39 -30.45
C GLY A 110 20.98 23.42 -30.18
N LYS A 111 22.16 23.97 -29.86
CA LYS A 111 23.37 23.18 -29.55
C LYS A 111 23.54 22.85 -28.06
N VAL A 112 22.64 23.33 -27.20
CA VAL A 112 22.70 23.10 -25.75
C VAL A 112 21.46 22.35 -25.25
N THR A 113 21.56 21.80 -24.05
CA THR A 113 20.43 21.27 -23.31
C THR A 113 20.17 22.16 -22.11
N CYS A 114 18.96 22.69 -22.00
CA CYS A 114 18.59 23.56 -20.88
C CYS A 114 18.60 22.78 -19.56
N PRO A 115 18.92 23.40 -18.41
CA PRO A 115 18.74 22.79 -17.10
C PRO A 115 17.27 22.39 -16.83
N ALA A 116 17.07 21.42 -15.94
CA ALA A 116 15.73 21.03 -15.52
C ALA A 116 14.94 22.24 -14.99
N GLY A 117 13.68 22.36 -15.40
CA GLY A 117 12.81 23.48 -15.01
C GLY A 117 13.00 24.77 -15.81
N GLN A 118 13.83 24.79 -16.86
CA GLN A 118 13.90 25.90 -17.82
C GLN A 118 13.34 25.50 -19.20
N VAL A 119 12.91 26.50 -19.97
CA VAL A 119 12.38 26.34 -21.34
C VAL A 119 13.34 26.92 -22.37
N CYS A 120 13.33 26.37 -23.59
CA CYS A 120 14.12 26.92 -24.69
C CYS A 120 13.57 28.28 -25.10
N CYS A 121 14.40 29.31 -24.95
CA CYS A 121 14.02 30.70 -25.22
C CYS A 121 14.39 31.15 -26.63
N ASN A 122 15.56 30.69 -27.11
CA ASN A 122 15.99 30.92 -28.47
C ASN A 122 16.90 29.77 -28.92
N ALA A 123 16.37 28.91 -29.78
CA ALA A 123 17.11 27.75 -30.29
C ALA A 123 18.31 28.13 -31.16
N SER A 124 18.27 29.27 -31.87
CA SER A 124 19.42 29.73 -32.68
C SER A 124 20.63 30.05 -31.81
N CYS A 125 20.39 30.53 -30.59
CA CYS A 125 21.46 30.92 -29.67
C CYS A 125 21.68 29.92 -28.52
N GLY A 126 20.85 28.88 -28.40
CA GLY A 126 20.86 27.97 -27.25
C GLY A 126 20.56 28.69 -25.93
N MET A 127 19.68 29.69 -25.94
CA MET A 127 19.35 30.46 -24.74
C MET A 127 18.19 29.80 -23.99
N CYS A 128 18.37 29.57 -22.70
CA CYS A 128 17.37 29.01 -21.79
C CYS A 128 16.81 30.10 -20.88
N THR A 129 15.54 30.00 -20.50
CA THR A 129 14.87 30.94 -19.58
C THR A 129 13.90 30.21 -18.66
N PRO A 130 13.52 30.76 -17.50
CA PRO A 130 12.43 30.20 -16.69
C PRO A 130 11.09 30.17 -17.45
N PRO A 131 10.17 29.26 -17.12
CA PRO A 131 8.83 29.25 -17.68
C PRO A 131 8.15 30.60 -17.51
N GLY A 132 7.64 31.18 -18.60
CA GLY A 132 7.02 32.51 -18.61
C GLY A 132 8.00 33.69 -18.72
N GLY A 133 9.31 33.44 -18.84
CA GLY A 133 10.31 34.46 -19.13
C GLY A 133 10.12 35.08 -20.52
N VAL A 134 10.57 36.33 -20.69
CA VAL A 134 10.57 37.01 -21.99
C VAL A 134 11.72 36.53 -22.86
N CYS A 135 11.46 36.34 -24.15
CA CYS A 135 12.44 35.83 -25.09
C CYS A 135 12.83 36.82 -26.18
N THR A 136 14.12 36.82 -26.50
CA THR A 136 14.69 37.65 -27.55
C THR A 136 14.73 36.86 -28.85
N GLN A 137 14.11 37.37 -29.91
CA GLN A 137 14.03 36.75 -31.25
C GLN A 137 15.32 36.98 -32.09
N GLN A 138 16.48 37.10 -31.45
CA GLN A 138 17.73 37.41 -32.14
C GLN A 138 18.21 36.19 -32.93
N PHE A 139 18.76 36.39 -34.11
CA PHE A 139 19.46 35.33 -34.83
C PHE A 139 20.94 35.36 -34.43
N CYS A 140 21.43 34.25 -33.89
CA CYS A 140 22.86 34.06 -33.69
C CYS A 140 23.47 33.44 -34.95
N GLU A 141 24.50 34.07 -35.50
CA GLU A 141 25.31 33.47 -36.55
C GLU A 141 26.15 32.34 -35.94
N SER A 142 26.17 31.20 -36.62
CA SER A 142 26.42 29.85 -36.06
C SER A 142 27.87 29.47 -35.85
#